data_AF-A0A3M2L6A6-F1
#
_entry.id   AF-A0A3M2L6A6-F1
#
_cell.length_a   1.000
_cell.length_b   1.000
_cell.length_c   1.000
_cell.angle_alpha   90.00
_cell.angle_beta   90.00
_cell.angle_gamma   90.00
#
_symmetry.space_group_name_H-M   'P 1'
#
loop_
_entity.id
_entity.type
_entity.pdbx_description
1 polymer ?
#
loop_
_entity_poly.entity_id
_entity_poly.type
_entity_poly.pdbx_seq_one_letter_code
_entity_poly.pdbx_strand_id
1 'polypeptide(L)'
;MPTASAARSGHRLRGVGIGRTGGPRPRGVGIGRTGGPRPHGVGIGRTGWSSAARVVLGRAEWASAARVVLGRTGWSSAARVVLGRAEWASAARTGPQPRGPGIGCADRARQRRPSLPGRSRTSASSDFSGRRINAARPLQTGIGDQRRIAVVRTDDQHHPAQAEPVPPADSATAAVVARLRAAGCVFAEDEARLLIEAAGFGDELDALVTQRVSGTPLEHLLGWAEFRGLRVRVGPGVFVPRQRTGWLVQVALTRAADTDRPLVVLDMCCGSGALGLAIGTELRAAGRAAQVWAADVEPAAVACARVNLAPFGGRVCAGDLFDALPAELAGRVDILAANTPYVPTDHIADMPPEARDHEPLSALDGGADGLDLARRVAAAAPHWLAPGGTVLVETSTAQAPVLAEVFTGHGLRAAIEYCDDLDATVVTGTRIPDSTG
;
A
#
# COMPACT_ATOMS: atom_id res chain seq x y z
N MET A 1 -7.53 -27.11 -75.90
CA MET A 1 -6.62 -25.95 -75.88
C MET A 1 -7.12 -24.94 -74.87
N PRO A 2 -6.26 -24.28 -74.08
CA PRO A 2 -5.19 -24.85 -73.29
C PRO A 2 -5.36 -24.54 -71.79
N THR A 3 -5.02 -25.53 -70.96
CA THR A 3 -4.60 -25.38 -69.57
C THR A 3 -3.08 -25.21 -69.55
N ALA A 4 -2.54 -24.08 -69.06
CA ALA A 4 -1.15 -23.98 -68.57
C ALA A 4 -0.84 -22.62 -67.90
N SER A 5 -0.25 -22.72 -66.70
CA SER A 5 0.91 -21.96 -66.20
C SER A 5 0.78 -20.45 -65.91
N ALA A 6 1.04 -20.06 -64.66
CA ALA A 6 2.37 -19.56 -64.29
C ALA A 6 2.44 -19.18 -62.81
N ALA A 7 3.43 -19.75 -62.12
CA ALA A 7 3.90 -19.27 -60.84
C ALA A 7 4.31 -17.79 -60.94
N ARG A 8 3.80 -16.95 -60.03
CA ARG A 8 4.51 -15.73 -59.63
C ARG A 8 5.12 -15.94 -58.26
N SER A 9 6.43 -16.14 -58.30
CA SER A 9 7.36 -15.91 -57.20
C SER A 9 7.12 -14.52 -56.60
N GLY A 10 6.50 -14.47 -55.41
CA GLY A 10 6.39 -13.27 -54.60
C GLY A 10 7.48 -13.25 -53.54
N HIS A 11 8.33 -12.23 -53.58
CA HIS A 11 9.47 -11.97 -52.72
C HIS A 11 9.24 -12.30 -51.22
N ARG A 12 10.27 -12.92 -50.60
CA ARG A 12 10.39 -13.01 -49.14
C ARG A 12 10.61 -11.61 -48.58
N LEU A 13 9.56 -10.95 -48.10
CA LEU A 13 9.71 -9.74 -47.29
C LEU A 13 10.28 -10.15 -45.92
N ARG A 14 11.60 -10.02 -45.75
CA ARG A 14 12.17 -9.71 -44.43
C ARG A 14 11.97 -8.21 -44.23
N GLY A 15 10.95 -7.82 -43.48
CA GLY A 15 10.64 -6.41 -43.29
C GLY A 15 9.70 -6.19 -42.11
N VAL A 16 9.87 -5.04 -41.44
CA VAL A 16 8.99 -4.54 -40.38
C VAL A 16 7.65 -4.14 -41.01
N GLY A 17 6.57 -4.76 -40.57
CA GLY A 17 5.23 -4.43 -41.05
C GLY A 17 4.54 -3.46 -40.09
N ILE A 18 4.17 -2.28 -40.60
CA ILE A 18 3.45 -1.24 -39.85
C ILE A 18 2.02 -1.14 -40.42
N GLY A 19 1.00 -1.42 -39.61
CA GLY A 19 -0.42 -1.33 -40.01
C GLY A 19 -1.18 -2.67 -40.02
N ARG A 20 -2.44 -2.68 -40.51
CA ARG A 20 -3.28 -3.89 -40.65
C ARG A 20 -2.64 -4.86 -41.65
N THR A 21 -1.96 -5.89 -41.16
CA THR A 21 -1.32 -6.90 -42.00
C THR A 21 -2.18 -8.16 -42.04
N GLY A 22 -2.84 -8.39 -43.17
CA GLY A 22 -3.57 -9.62 -43.49
C GLY A 22 -2.83 -10.36 -44.60
N GLY A 23 -1.99 -11.33 -44.24
CA GLY A 23 -1.26 -12.15 -45.21
C GLY A 23 -0.74 -13.44 -44.58
N PRO A 24 -0.57 -14.55 -45.34
CA PRO A 24 -0.52 -15.88 -44.72
C PRO A 24 0.73 -16.20 -43.90
N ARG A 25 1.87 -15.51 -44.09
CA ARG A 25 3.15 -15.88 -43.43
C ARG A 25 4.19 -14.75 -43.33
N PRO A 26 4.04 -13.73 -42.47
CA PRO A 26 5.16 -12.84 -42.14
C PRO A 26 6.14 -13.55 -41.19
N ARG A 27 7.43 -13.58 -41.54
CA ARG A 27 8.54 -13.85 -40.61
C ARG A 27 9.17 -12.50 -40.27
N GLY A 28 8.90 -11.93 -39.09
CA GLY A 28 9.41 -10.59 -38.70
C GLY A 28 8.67 -9.93 -37.52
N VAL A 29 9.05 -8.68 -37.20
CA VAL A 29 8.42 -7.84 -36.17
C VAL A 29 7.17 -7.18 -36.75
N GLY A 30 6.02 -7.34 -36.08
CA GLY A 30 4.75 -6.73 -36.48
C GLY A 30 4.31 -5.64 -35.49
N ILE A 31 3.98 -4.45 -36.01
CA ILE A 31 3.54 -3.29 -35.22
C ILE A 31 2.08 -2.97 -35.59
N GLY A 32 1.12 -3.20 -34.67
CA GLY A 32 -0.32 -2.91 -34.85
C GLY A 32 -1.28 -4.08 -34.57
N ARG A 33 -2.56 -3.97 -34.98
CA ARG A 33 -3.57 -5.06 -34.91
C ARG A 33 -3.25 -6.13 -35.96
N THR A 34 -2.87 -7.33 -35.52
CA THR A 34 -2.46 -8.43 -36.41
C THR A 34 -3.51 -9.55 -36.47
N GLY A 35 -3.81 -10.03 -37.69
CA GLY A 35 -4.75 -11.14 -37.93
C GLY A 35 -4.22 -12.07 -39.02
N GLY A 36 -3.78 -13.28 -38.67
CA GLY A 36 -3.52 -14.38 -39.61
C GLY A 36 -2.96 -15.67 -38.96
N PRO A 37 -3.19 -16.86 -39.55
CA PRO A 37 -3.24 -18.16 -38.86
C PRO A 37 -2.03 -18.67 -38.06
N ARG A 38 -0.81 -18.10 -38.18
CA ARG A 38 0.42 -18.50 -37.46
C ARG A 38 1.62 -17.63 -37.88
N PRO A 39 1.99 -16.55 -37.18
CA PRO A 39 3.27 -15.88 -37.36
C PRO A 39 4.37 -16.50 -36.47
N HIS A 40 5.60 -16.58 -37.00
CA HIS A 40 6.80 -16.83 -36.21
C HIS A 40 7.53 -15.48 -36.01
N GLY A 41 7.37 -14.81 -34.85
CA GLY A 41 7.98 -13.49 -34.59
C GLY A 41 7.52 -12.77 -33.31
N VAL A 42 8.09 -11.58 -33.05
CA VAL A 42 7.75 -10.66 -31.93
C VAL A 42 6.62 -9.73 -32.36
N GLY A 43 5.55 -9.65 -31.55
CA GLY A 43 4.42 -8.73 -31.78
C GLY A 43 4.46 -7.52 -30.86
N ILE A 44 4.27 -6.32 -31.42
CA ILE A 44 4.16 -5.05 -30.69
C ILE A 44 2.75 -4.48 -30.91
N GLY A 45 1.87 -4.50 -29.90
CA GLY A 45 0.48 -4.00 -29.98
C GLY A 45 -0.59 -4.88 -29.32
N ARG A 46 -1.88 -4.65 -29.63
CA ARG A 46 -3.01 -5.51 -29.18
C ARG A 46 -3.07 -6.80 -30.01
N THR A 47 -3.02 -7.95 -29.36
CA THR A 47 -3.00 -9.27 -30.03
C THR A 47 -4.12 -10.19 -29.52
N GLY A 48 -4.78 -10.92 -30.44
CA GLY A 48 -5.93 -11.80 -30.13
C GLY A 48 -5.79 -13.20 -30.74
N TRP A 49 -4.75 -13.95 -30.38
CA TRP A 49 -4.43 -15.24 -31.01
C TRP A 49 -4.14 -16.36 -29.99
N SER A 50 -4.68 -17.56 -30.27
CA SER A 50 -4.65 -18.76 -29.42
C SER A 50 -3.41 -19.67 -29.58
N SER A 51 -2.38 -19.23 -30.33
CA SER A 51 -1.10 -19.96 -30.39
C SER A 51 0.00 -19.12 -31.05
N ALA A 52 0.83 -18.45 -30.25
CA ALA A 52 2.03 -17.75 -30.72
C ALA A 52 3.26 -18.20 -29.93
N ALA A 53 4.33 -18.60 -30.63
CA ALA A 53 5.57 -19.04 -29.98
C ALA A 53 6.47 -17.83 -29.65
N ARG A 54 6.34 -17.30 -28.43
CA ARG A 54 7.41 -16.90 -27.47
C ARG A 54 7.35 -15.49 -26.82
N VAL A 55 7.16 -14.35 -27.49
CA VAL A 55 7.23 -13.00 -26.83
C VAL A 55 6.21 -11.98 -27.36
N VAL A 56 5.50 -11.30 -26.46
CA VAL A 56 4.55 -10.20 -26.76
C VAL A 56 4.96 -8.93 -26.01
N LEU A 57 4.97 -7.80 -26.73
CA LEU A 57 5.18 -6.45 -26.20
C LEU A 57 3.86 -5.66 -26.32
N GLY A 58 3.04 -5.58 -25.27
CA GLY A 58 1.73 -4.90 -25.31
C GLY A 58 0.59 -5.55 -24.50
N ARG A 59 -0.67 -5.25 -24.86
CA ARG A 59 -1.89 -5.84 -24.25
C ARG A 59 -2.24 -7.19 -24.89
N ALA A 60 -2.48 -8.22 -24.07
CA ALA A 60 -2.84 -9.57 -24.53
C ALA A 60 -4.16 -10.06 -23.89
N GLU A 61 -5.06 -10.61 -24.72
CA GLU A 61 -6.41 -11.06 -24.34
C GLU A 61 -6.56 -12.59 -24.56
N TRP A 62 -6.04 -13.46 -23.68
CA TRP A 62 -6.39 -14.91 -23.53
C TRP A 62 -5.43 -16.03 -24.04
N ALA A 63 -5.82 -17.26 -23.66
CA ALA A 63 -5.06 -18.42 -23.23
C ALA A 63 -4.39 -19.24 -24.35
N SER A 64 -3.13 -19.59 -24.05
CA SER A 64 -2.26 -20.61 -24.67
C SER A 64 -1.11 -20.09 -25.55
N ALA A 65 0.11 -20.27 -25.00
CA ALA A 65 1.41 -20.42 -25.68
C ALA A 65 2.45 -19.28 -25.74
N ALA A 66 2.31 -18.13 -25.04
CA ALA A 66 3.45 -17.20 -24.87
C ALA A 66 4.42 -17.66 -23.75
N ARG A 67 5.73 -17.42 -23.89
CA ARG A 67 6.75 -17.75 -22.85
C ARG A 67 7.12 -16.55 -21.98
N VAL A 68 7.10 -15.33 -22.52
CA VAL A 68 7.39 -14.07 -21.82
C VAL A 68 6.45 -12.99 -22.34
N VAL A 69 5.85 -12.21 -21.45
CA VAL A 69 5.04 -11.02 -21.79
C VAL A 69 5.64 -9.79 -21.14
N LEU A 70 5.82 -8.74 -21.95
CA LEU A 70 6.30 -7.43 -21.55
C LEU A 70 5.16 -6.42 -21.79
N GLY A 71 4.31 -6.16 -20.79
CA GLY A 71 3.11 -5.31 -20.95
C GLY A 71 1.94 -5.67 -20.01
N ARG A 72 0.74 -5.14 -20.29
CA ARG A 72 -0.49 -5.36 -19.48
C ARG A 72 -1.21 -6.66 -19.88
N THR A 73 -1.60 -7.49 -18.91
CA THR A 73 -2.32 -8.75 -19.16
C THR A 73 -3.49 -8.96 -18.20
N GLY A 74 -4.62 -9.52 -18.66
CA GLY A 74 -5.68 -10.05 -17.81
C GLY A 74 -5.51 -11.55 -17.57
N TRP A 75 -5.50 -12.00 -16.31
CA TRP A 75 -5.24 -13.42 -15.98
C TRP A 75 -6.52 -14.22 -15.71
N SER A 76 -6.65 -15.36 -16.39
CA SER A 76 -7.24 -16.56 -15.81
C SER A 76 -6.32 -17.74 -16.15
N SER A 77 -5.52 -18.18 -15.16
CA SER A 77 -4.64 -19.36 -15.16
C SER A 77 -3.52 -19.40 -16.23
N ALA A 78 -2.28 -19.03 -15.86
CA ALA A 78 -1.08 -19.36 -16.64
C ALA A 78 0.16 -19.59 -15.75
N ALA A 79 1.03 -20.54 -16.11
CA ALA A 79 2.31 -20.79 -15.45
C ALA A 79 3.45 -20.14 -16.26
N ARG A 80 3.80 -18.85 -16.03
CA ARG A 80 5.00 -18.15 -16.61
C ARG A 80 5.23 -16.71 -16.10
N VAL A 81 6.47 -16.24 -16.28
CA VAL A 81 7.05 -14.94 -15.90
C VAL A 81 6.45 -13.76 -16.69
N VAL A 82 5.96 -12.74 -15.97
CA VAL A 82 5.44 -11.46 -16.51
C VAL A 82 6.38 -10.33 -16.07
N LEU A 83 6.78 -9.49 -17.01
CA LEU A 83 7.55 -8.26 -16.73
C LEU A 83 6.66 -7.07 -17.13
N GLY A 84 5.78 -6.62 -16.23
CA GLY A 84 4.79 -5.54 -16.46
C GLY A 84 3.59 -5.60 -15.50
N ARG A 85 2.73 -4.56 -15.50
CA ARG A 85 1.54 -4.49 -14.62
C ARG A 85 0.44 -5.47 -15.07
N ALA A 86 -0.07 -6.29 -14.16
CA ALA A 86 -1.18 -7.21 -14.40
C ALA A 86 -2.52 -6.60 -13.94
N GLU A 87 -3.57 -6.73 -14.75
CA GLU A 87 -4.95 -6.37 -14.38
C GLU A 87 -5.64 -7.60 -13.75
N TRP A 88 -6.37 -7.39 -12.65
CA TRP A 88 -7.12 -8.43 -11.96
C TRP A 88 -8.51 -8.56 -12.60
N ALA A 89 -8.75 -9.68 -13.28
CA ALA A 89 -10.05 -10.03 -13.83
C ALA A 89 -10.59 -11.28 -13.14
N SER A 90 -11.79 -11.12 -12.56
CA SER A 90 -12.61 -12.12 -11.90
C SER A 90 -12.75 -13.43 -12.70
N ALA A 91 -12.31 -14.55 -12.12
CA ALA A 91 -12.66 -15.88 -12.60
C ALA A 91 -13.87 -16.39 -11.81
N ALA A 92 -15.08 -16.09 -12.29
CA ALA A 92 -16.23 -16.95 -11.99
C ALA A 92 -16.02 -18.27 -12.73
N ARG A 93 -15.73 -19.36 -12.01
CA ARG A 93 -15.87 -20.71 -12.55
C ARG A 93 -16.78 -21.55 -11.67
N THR A 94 -17.93 -21.82 -12.27
CA THR A 94 -18.92 -22.86 -12.01
C THR A 94 -18.30 -24.18 -11.55
N GLY A 95 -18.56 -24.53 -10.29
CA GLY A 95 -18.45 -25.87 -9.72
C GLY A 95 -19.83 -26.45 -9.40
N PRO A 96 -20.00 -27.78 -9.33
CA PRO A 96 -21.27 -28.46 -9.52
C PRO A 96 -22.23 -28.30 -8.33
N GLN A 97 -23.52 -28.12 -8.62
CA GLN A 97 -24.59 -28.28 -7.63
C GLN A 97 -24.56 -29.69 -7.00
N PRO A 98 -24.64 -29.81 -5.66
CA PRO A 98 -25.22 -30.99 -5.05
C PRO A 98 -26.75 -30.84 -4.99
N ARG A 99 -27.44 -31.87 -5.46
CA ARG A 99 -28.88 -32.10 -5.30
C ARG A 99 -29.21 -32.26 -3.80
N GLY A 100 -30.40 -31.79 -3.39
CA GLY A 100 -30.89 -31.81 -1.99
C GLY A 100 -31.29 -33.20 -1.46
N PRO A 101 -32.34 -33.30 -0.60
CA PRO A 101 -32.26 -33.09 0.85
C PRO A 101 -32.63 -34.37 1.65
N GLY A 102 -32.20 -34.47 2.91
CA GLY A 102 -32.68 -35.45 3.91
C GLY A 102 -32.58 -34.83 5.30
N ILE A 103 -33.69 -34.42 5.93
CA ILE A 103 -34.60 -35.20 6.80
C ILE A 103 -33.90 -35.75 8.07
N GLY A 104 -34.44 -35.37 9.24
CA GLY A 104 -34.35 -36.13 10.50
C GLY A 104 -33.49 -35.46 11.59
N CYS A 105 -34.02 -34.63 12.50
CA CYS A 105 -34.91 -34.89 13.65
C CYS A 105 -34.15 -35.23 14.97
N ALA A 106 -34.38 -34.34 15.95
CA ALA A 106 -34.59 -34.53 17.40
C ALA A 106 -33.49 -35.03 18.37
N ASP A 107 -33.31 -34.20 19.40
CA ASP A 107 -33.60 -34.46 20.84
C ASP A 107 -32.45 -34.43 21.88
N ARG A 108 -32.61 -33.44 22.79
CA ARG A 108 -32.46 -33.40 24.27
C ARG A 108 -31.22 -33.97 24.98
N ALA A 109 -30.59 -33.13 25.81
CA ALA A 109 -30.77 -33.06 27.29
C ALA A 109 -29.78 -32.04 27.91
N ARG A 110 -30.23 -30.93 28.52
CA ARG A 110 -30.40 -30.67 29.97
C ARG A 110 -29.30 -31.19 30.91
N GLN A 111 -28.61 -30.25 31.58
CA GLN A 111 -28.39 -30.15 33.05
C GLN A 111 -27.64 -28.83 33.33
N ARG A 112 -28.33 -27.75 33.75
CA ARG A 112 -28.57 -27.24 35.12
C ARG A 112 -27.31 -26.90 35.95
N ARG A 113 -27.22 -25.61 36.29
CA ARG A 113 -26.33 -24.91 37.25
C ARG A 113 -26.55 -25.38 38.71
N PRO A 114 -25.78 -24.88 39.70
CA PRO A 114 -26.16 -23.61 40.34
C PRO A 114 -24.99 -22.70 40.76
N SER A 115 -25.37 -21.54 41.30
CA SER A 115 -24.65 -20.29 41.50
C SER A 115 -24.55 -19.88 42.98
N LEU A 116 -23.42 -19.23 43.35
CA LEU A 116 -23.22 -18.16 44.38
C LEU A 116 -23.50 -18.53 45.87
N PRO A 117 -23.17 -17.70 46.90
CA PRO A 117 -22.66 -16.30 46.93
C PRO A 117 -21.58 -15.94 48.02
N GLY A 118 -21.03 -14.71 47.96
CA GLY A 118 -21.04 -13.80 49.15
C GLY A 118 -19.74 -13.12 49.65
N ARG A 119 -19.72 -11.77 49.56
CA ARG A 119 -19.27 -10.73 50.54
C ARG A 119 -17.77 -10.70 50.96
N SER A 120 -17.10 -9.58 51.34
CA SER A 120 -17.38 -8.14 51.48
C SER A 120 -16.09 -7.38 51.89
N ARG A 121 -15.97 -6.10 51.47
CA ARG A 121 -15.40 -4.88 52.13
C ARG A 121 -14.04 -4.92 52.88
N THR A 122 -13.17 -3.94 52.55
CA THR A 122 -12.60 -2.81 53.38
C THR A 122 -11.49 -2.12 52.56
N SER A 123 -11.60 -0.87 52.10
CA SER A 123 -11.19 0.41 52.73
C SER A 123 -9.79 0.43 53.39
N ALA A 124 -8.85 1.18 52.80
CA ALA A 124 -7.83 1.96 53.53
C ALA A 124 -7.18 3.01 52.61
N SER A 125 -7.22 4.26 53.08
CA SER A 125 -6.56 5.48 52.62
C SER A 125 -5.23 5.70 53.34
N SER A 126 -4.24 6.31 52.67
CA SER A 126 -3.25 7.30 53.19
C SER A 126 -2.15 7.47 52.14
N ASP A 127 -2.01 8.61 51.47
CA ASP A 127 -1.25 9.80 51.91
C ASP A 127 0.16 9.48 52.43
N PHE A 128 1.22 9.90 51.70
CA PHE A 128 2.23 10.85 52.19
C PHE A 128 3.30 11.24 51.14
N SER A 129 3.51 12.57 51.00
CA SER A 129 4.72 13.35 50.64
C SER A 129 5.67 12.85 49.52
N GLY A 130 6.01 13.63 48.49
CA GLY A 130 6.46 15.01 48.54
C GLY A 130 7.97 15.09 48.79
N ARG A 131 8.78 15.27 47.73
CA ARG A 131 10.01 16.09 47.79
C ARG A 131 10.54 16.44 46.39
N ARG A 132 10.71 17.74 46.22
CA ARG A 132 11.28 18.47 45.08
C ARG A 132 12.77 18.72 45.33
N ILE A 133 13.53 18.74 44.24
CA ILE A 133 14.61 19.67 43.85
C ILE A 133 15.85 19.77 44.78
N ASN A 134 17.04 19.54 44.21
CA ASN A 134 18.13 20.51 44.28
C ASN A 134 19.10 20.37 43.10
N ALA A 135 19.31 21.52 42.44
CA ALA A 135 20.37 21.77 41.48
C ALA A 135 21.44 22.66 42.14
N ALA A 136 22.64 22.64 41.55
CA ALA A 136 23.64 23.72 41.45
C ALA A 136 25.04 23.45 42.05
N ARG A 137 25.97 23.12 41.12
CA ARG A 137 27.14 23.94 40.69
C ARG A 137 28.44 23.96 41.55
N PRO A 138 29.58 24.48 41.02
CA PRO A 138 30.77 23.68 40.69
C PRO A 138 32.05 24.16 41.41
N LEU A 139 33.19 23.48 41.21
CA LEU A 139 34.51 23.99 41.62
C LEU A 139 35.59 23.65 40.58
N GLN A 140 36.24 24.69 40.08
CA GLN A 140 37.52 24.67 39.36
C GLN A 140 38.70 24.81 40.34
N THR A 141 39.87 24.42 39.83
CA THR A 141 41.26 24.85 40.13
C THR A 141 42.14 23.82 40.84
N GLY A 142 43.38 23.67 40.35
CA GLY A 142 44.48 23.10 41.11
C GLY A 142 45.51 22.32 40.29
N ILE A 143 46.62 22.99 39.99
CA ILE A 143 47.83 22.51 39.30
C ILE A 143 48.65 21.54 40.18
N GLY A 144 49.24 20.52 39.54
CA GLY A 144 50.60 20.05 39.81
C GLY A 144 50.78 18.87 40.79
N ASP A 145 51.15 17.69 40.27
CA ASP A 145 52.25 16.90 40.84
C ASP A 145 52.85 15.96 39.79
N GLN A 146 54.17 16.03 39.63
CA GLN A 146 54.97 15.16 38.78
C GLN A 146 55.41 13.96 39.62
N ARG A 147 54.92 12.76 39.31
CA ARG A 147 55.57 11.52 39.77
C ARG A 147 55.70 10.50 38.65
N ARG A 148 56.97 10.23 38.34
CA ARG A 148 57.49 9.15 37.51
C ARG A 148 56.87 7.81 37.91
N ILE A 149 56.28 7.09 36.96
CA ILE A 149 56.01 5.65 37.07
C ILE A 149 56.70 4.96 35.89
N ALA A 150 57.38 3.88 36.22
CA ALA A 150 58.32 3.13 35.42
C ALA A 150 57.70 2.54 34.14
N VAL A 151 58.50 2.56 33.07
CA VAL A 151 58.24 1.86 31.82
C VAL A 151 58.36 0.35 32.08
N VAL A 152 57.22 -0.33 32.14
CA VAL A 152 57.16 -1.78 31.92
C VAL A 152 56.92 -1.98 30.43
N ARG A 153 57.91 -2.52 29.73
CA ARG A 153 57.75 -3.02 28.37
C ARG A 153 56.98 -4.34 28.44
N THR A 154 55.74 -4.33 27.98
CA THR A 154 55.06 -5.54 27.50
C THR A 154 55.07 -5.50 25.98
N ASP A 155 55.82 -6.40 25.37
CA ASP A 155 55.73 -6.71 23.94
C ASP A 155 54.36 -7.37 23.70
N ASP A 156 53.34 -6.55 23.43
CA ASP A 156 52.12 -7.00 22.80
C ASP A 156 52.17 -6.60 21.33
N GLN A 157 52.57 -7.54 20.48
CA GLN A 157 52.36 -7.46 19.04
C GLN A 157 50.85 -7.57 18.75
N HIS A 158 50.11 -6.48 18.96
CA HIS A 158 48.83 -6.28 18.29
C HIS A 158 49.12 -5.78 16.88
N HIS A 159 48.97 -6.67 15.90
CA HIS A 159 48.79 -6.29 14.51
C HIS A 159 47.67 -5.25 14.43
N PRO A 160 47.88 -4.04 13.89
CA PRO A 160 46.75 -3.18 13.57
C PRO A 160 45.93 -3.91 12.52
N ALA A 161 44.67 -4.21 12.84
CA ALA A 161 43.70 -4.60 11.83
C ALA A 161 43.76 -3.53 10.74
N GLN A 162 44.22 -3.90 9.55
CA GLN A 162 44.28 -2.98 8.44
C GLN A 162 42.86 -2.55 8.16
N ALA A 163 42.53 -1.28 8.44
CA ALA A 163 41.32 -0.69 7.91
C ALA A 163 41.44 -0.78 6.39
N GLU A 164 40.59 -1.60 5.77
CA GLU A 164 40.56 -1.70 4.32
C GLU A 164 40.36 -0.29 3.74
N PRO A 165 41.07 0.06 2.65
CA PRO A 165 40.93 1.36 2.04
C PRO A 165 39.47 1.54 1.60
N VAL A 166 38.79 2.54 2.17
CA VAL A 166 37.43 2.90 1.76
C VAL A 166 37.46 3.19 0.26
N PRO A 167 36.67 2.47 -0.56
CA PRO A 167 36.64 2.71 -2.00
C PRO A 167 36.28 4.18 -2.27
N PRO A 168 36.82 4.82 -3.33
CA PRO A 168 36.37 6.15 -3.72
C PRO A 168 34.84 6.15 -3.87
N ALA A 169 34.18 7.23 -3.44
CA ALA A 169 32.72 7.30 -3.26
C ALA A 169 31.91 6.78 -4.48
N ASP A 170 32.41 6.99 -5.69
CA ASP A 170 31.81 6.48 -6.93
C ASP A 170 31.84 4.94 -7.02
N SER A 171 32.92 4.30 -6.59
CA SER A 171 33.05 2.84 -6.57
C SER A 171 32.29 2.19 -5.40
N ALA A 172 32.23 2.84 -4.24
CA ALA A 172 31.43 2.37 -3.10
C ALA A 172 29.94 2.42 -3.42
N THR A 173 29.47 3.52 -4.04
CA THR A 173 28.10 3.64 -4.55
C THR A 173 27.78 2.56 -5.58
N ALA A 174 28.68 2.33 -6.54
CA ALA A 174 28.50 1.28 -7.54
C ALA A 174 28.36 -0.12 -6.93
N ALA A 175 29.09 -0.41 -5.84
CA ALA A 175 28.98 -1.68 -5.13
C ALA A 175 27.61 -1.87 -4.46
N VAL A 176 27.06 -0.82 -3.83
CA VAL A 176 25.71 -0.85 -3.25
C VAL A 176 24.66 -1.07 -4.34
N VAL A 177 24.73 -0.30 -5.43
CA VAL A 177 23.81 -0.46 -6.58
C VAL A 177 23.87 -1.88 -7.14
N ALA A 178 25.07 -2.45 -7.29
CA ALA A 178 25.24 -3.82 -7.78
C ALA A 178 24.57 -4.86 -6.86
N ARG A 179 24.69 -4.70 -5.53
CA ARG A 179 24.03 -5.58 -4.55
C ARG A 179 22.50 -5.48 -4.65
N LEU A 180 21.96 -4.27 -4.70
CA LEU A 180 20.52 -4.05 -4.80
C LEU A 180 19.95 -4.60 -6.13
N ARG A 181 20.63 -4.37 -7.25
CA ARG A 181 20.25 -4.96 -8.55
C ARG A 181 20.29 -6.49 -8.51
N ALA A 182 21.33 -7.08 -7.90
CA ALA A 182 21.44 -8.53 -7.76
C ALA A 182 20.31 -9.12 -6.91
N ALA A 183 19.78 -8.36 -5.96
CA ALA A 183 18.59 -8.71 -5.17
C ALA A 183 17.27 -8.46 -5.90
N GLY A 184 17.30 -7.88 -7.12
CA GLY A 184 16.10 -7.60 -7.91
C GLY A 184 15.43 -6.26 -7.63
N CYS A 185 16.09 -5.35 -6.91
CA CYS A 185 15.56 -3.99 -6.68
C CYS A 185 15.48 -3.25 -8.03
N VAL A 186 14.26 -2.84 -8.41
CA VAL A 186 14.00 -2.22 -9.73
C VAL A 186 14.60 -0.81 -9.84
N PHE A 187 14.67 -0.08 -8.72
CA PHE A 187 15.16 1.29 -8.64
C PHE A 187 16.47 1.39 -7.83
N ALA A 188 17.36 0.42 -8.03
CA ALA A 188 18.57 0.24 -7.23
C ALA A 188 19.43 1.51 -7.07
N GLU A 189 19.50 2.37 -8.09
CA GLU A 189 20.24 3.63 -8.03
C GLU A 189 19.63 4.63 -7.05
N ASP A 190 18.32 4.82 -7.14
CA ASP A 190 17.58 5.73 -6.27
C ASP A 190 17.57 5.21 -4.83
N GLU A 191 17.37 3.90 -4.66
CA GLU A 191 17.43 3.26 -3.35
C GLU A 191 18.84 3.38 -2.74
N ALA A 192 19.90 3.12 -3.52
CA ALA A 192 21.28 3.30 -3.05
C ALA A 192 21.54 4.73 -2.60
N ARG A 193 21.11 5.71 -3.40
CA ARG A 193 21.24 7.13 -3.06
C ARG A 193 20.55 7.45 -1.73
N LEU A 194 19.33 6.96 -1.52
CA LEU A 194 18.57 7.20 -0.28
C LEU A 194 19.21 6.51 0.94
N LEU A 195 19.70 5.29 0.79
CA LEU A 195 20.38 4.57 1.87
C LEU A 195 21.72 5.24 2.25
N ILE A 196 22.48 5.70 1.26
CA ILE A 196 23.73 6.45 1.48
C ILE A 196 23.44 7.81 2.12
N GLU A 197 22.38 8.51 1.69
CA GLU A 197 21.94 9.77 2.32
C GLU A 197 21.57 9.56 3.79
N ALA A 198 20.96 8.42 4.13
CA ALA A 198 20.52 8.10 5.47
C ALA A 198 21.66 7.72 6.44
N ALA A 199 22.62 6.90 5.98
CA ALA A 199 23.63 6.28 6.86
C ALA A 199 25.08 6.73 6.59
N GLY A 200 25.34 7.47 5.51
CA GLY A 200 26.70 7.70 5.02
C GLY A 200 27.35 6.39 4.55
N PHE A 201 28.68 6.33 4.45
CA PHE A 201 29.41 5.10 4.14
C PHE A 201 29.93 4.44 5.43
N GLY A 202 29.86 3.12 5.52
CA GLY A 202 30.37 2.32 6.64
C GLY A 202 29.44 1.18 7.04
N ASP A 203 29.64 0.66 8.26
CA ASP A 203 28.91 -0.52 8.77
C ASP A 203 27.40 -0.31 8.84
N GLU A 204 26.95 0.91 9.13
CA GLU A 204 25.52 1.24 9.19
C GLU A 204 24.85 1.10 7.80
N LEU A 205 25.49 1.61 6.75
CA LEU A 205 25.01 1.42 5.38
C LEU A 205 25.01 -0.06 4.98
N ASP A 206 26.06 -0.80 5.33
CA ASP A 206 26.12 -2.24 5.03
C ASP A 206 24.98 -3.02 5.71
N ALA A 207 24.65 -2.66 6.95
CA ALA A 207 23.52 -3.22 7.67
C ALA A 207 22.18 -2.92 6.97
N LEU A 208 21.94 -1.66 6.59
CA LEU A 208 20.71 -1.27 5.87
C LEU A 208 20.60 -1.97 4.51
N VAL A 209 21.68 -2.02 3.74
CA VAL A 209 21.70 -2.71 2.43
C VAL A 209 21.44 -4.21 2.62
N THR A 210 22.01 -4.83 3.65
CA THR A 210 21.77 -6.25 3.96
C THR A 210 20.30 -6.50 4.29
N GLN A 211 19.67 -5.66 5.11
CA GLN A 211 18.24 -5.77 5.42
C GLN A 211 17.36 -5.50 4.19
N ARG A 212 17.75 -4.57 3.32
CA ARG A 212 17.02 -4.29 2.08
C ARG A 212 17.05 -5.48 1.13
N VAL A 213 18.24 -6.07 0.94
CA VAL A 213 18.46 -7.27 0.13
C VAL A 213 17.69 -8.48 0.67
N SER A 214 17.45 -8.54 1.98
CA SER A 214 16.63 -9.60 2.58
C SER A 214 15.12 -9.41 2.41
N GLY A 215 14.67 -8.32 1.76
CA GLY A 215 13.26 -8.05 1.47
C GLY A 215 12.60 -7.02 2.39
N THR A 216 13.32 -6.42 3.34
CA THR A 216 12.75 -5.37 4.19
C THR A 216 12.37 -4.15 3.34
N PRO A 217 11.15 -3.58 3.47
CA PRO A 217 10.76 -2.39 2.75
C PRO A 217 11.73 -1.22 3.00
N LEU A 218 12.12 -0.53 1.93
CA LEU A 218 13.06 0.61 2.01
C LEU A 218 12.57 1.68 3.00
N GLU A 219 11.28 1.97 2.99
CA GLU A 219 10.66 3.02 3.80
C GLU A 219 10.75 2.71 5.29
N HIS A 220 10.69 1.42 5.67
CA HIS A 220 10.91 1.00 7.06
C HIS A 220 12.37 1.18 7.49
N LEU A 221 13.32 0.98 6.57
CA LEU A 221 14.75 1.22 6.82
C LEU A 221 15.06 2.71 6.95
N LEU A 222 14.44 3.55 6.10
CA LEU A 222 14.59 5.00 6.15
C LEU A 222 13.79 5.64 7.31
N GLY A 223 12.77 4.94 7.82
CA GLY A 223 11.82 5.45 8.82
C GLY A 223 10.81 6.46 8.26
N TRP A 224 10.73 6.60 6.94
CA TRP A 224 9.77 7.48 6.26
C TRP A 224 9.48 7.01 4.83
N ALA A 225 8.31 7.40 4.33
CA ALA A 225 7.87 7.21 2.95
C ALA A 225 7.53 8.58 2.33
N GLU A 226 7.87 8.78 1.06
CA GLU A 226 7.39 9.95 0.34
C GLU A 226 5.92 9.76 -0.02
N PHE A 227 5.07 10.75 0.25
CA PHE A 227 3.66 10.72 -0.15
C PHE A 227 3.17 12.15 -0.39
N ARG A 228 2.67 12.45 -1.61
CA ARG A 228 2.24 13.80 -2.00
C ARG A 228 3.30 14.89 -1.74
N GLY A 229 4.58 14.56 -1.95
CA GLY A 229 5.71 15.46 -1.67
C GLY A 229 6.04 15.65 -0.18
N LEU A 230 5.43 14.88 0.71
CA LEU A 230 5.67 14.89 2.16
C LEU A 230 6.49 13.67 2.57
N ARG A 231 7.40 13.84 3.55
CA ARG A 231 8.05 12.71 4.23
C ARG A 231 7.15 12.25 5.39
N VAL A 232 6.36 11.21 5.14
CA VAL A 232 5.49 10.60 6.16
C VAL A 232 6.31 9.60 6.96
N ARG A 233 6.42 9.80 8.28
CA ARG A 233 7.12 8.82 9.13
C ARG A 233 6.40 7.47 9.04
N VAL A 234 7.16 6.39 8.96
CA VAL A 234 6.66 5.01 9.03
C VAL A 234 7.58 4.19 9.93
N GLY A 235 7.17 2.98 10.28
CA GLY A 235 7.99 2.06 11.06
C GLY A 235 7.50 0.63 10.93
N PRO A 236 8.18 -0.33 11.58
CA PRO A 236 7.77 -1.72 11.59
C PRO A 236 6.31 -1.88 12.04
N GLY A 237 5.55 -2.72 11.35
CA GLY A 237 4.13 -2.92 11.64
C GLY A 237 3.21 -1.77 11.21
N VAL A 238 3.71 -0.81 10.43
CA VAL A 238 2.89 0.27 9.86
C VAL A 238 2.85 0.12 8.33
N PHE A 239 1.65 0.16 7.77
CA PHE A 239 1.44 0.14 6.33
C PHE A 239 2.15 1.33 5.66
N VAL A 240 2.90 1.06 4.59
CA VAL A 240 3.62 2.10 3.85
C VAL A 240 2.64 2.82 2.91
N PRO A 241 2.47 4.16 2.99
CA PRO A 241 1.58 4.88 2.09
C PRO A 241 1.93 4.65 0.62
N ARG A 242 0.94 4.28 -0.20
CA ARG A 242 1.15 4.01 -1.63
C ARG A 242 0.90 5.27 -2.46
N GLN A 243 1.68 5.49 -3.52
CA GLN A 243 1.49 6.66 -4.39
C GLN A 243 0.10 6.72 -5.02
N ARG A 244 -0.50 5.57 -5.34
CA ARG A 244 -1.86 5.49 -5.90
C ARG A 244 -2.92 6.11 -4.98
N THR A 245 -2.70 6.03 -3.66
CA THR A 245 -3.56 6.60 -2.63
C THR A 245 -3.60 8.13 -2.68
N GLY A 246 -2.64 8.76 -3.37
CA GLY A 246 -2.68 10.19 -3.68
C GLY A 246 -3.91 10.60 -4.51
N TRP A 247 -4.54 9.68 -5.25
CA TRP A 247 -5.79 9.97 -5.93
C TRP A 247 -6.94 10.20 -4.95
N LEU A 248 -7.02 9.43 -3.85
CA LEU A 248 -8.02 9.65 -2.81
C LEU A 248 -7.91 11.04 -2.20
N VAL A 249 -6.68 11.50 -1.92
CA VAL A 249 -6.41 12.87 -1.47
C VAL A 249 -6.93 13.90 -2.48
N GLN A 250 -6.64 13.69 -3.77
CA GLN A 250 -7.12 14.59 -4.82
C GLN A 250 -8.65 14.68 -4.87
N VAL A 251 -9.35 13.55 -4.82
CA VAL A 251 -10.83 13.52 -4.81
C VAL A 251 -11.36 14.21 -3.55
N ALA A 252 -10.76 13.97 -2.38
CA ALA A 252 -11.14 14.62 -1.13
C ALA A 252 -11.02 16.16 -1.21
N LEU A 253 -9.93 16.68 -1.78
CA LEU A 253 -9.71 18.12 -1.97
C LEU A 253 -10.71 18.74 -2.94
N THR A 254 -11.10 18.03 -4.00
CA THR A 254 -12.17 18.49 -4.89
C THR A 254 -13.49 18.64 -4.14
N ARG A 255 -13.86 17.68 -3.26
CA ARG A 255 -15.08 17.79 -2.45
C ARG A 255 -14.97 18.86 -1.36
N ALA A 256 -13.76 19.15 -0.90
CA ALA A 256 -13.52 20.23 0.04
C ALA A 256 -13.79 21.61 -0.56
N ALA A 257 -13.65 21.79 -1.88
CA ALA A 257 -13.63 23.11 -2.53
C ALA A 257 -14.97 23.87 -2.45
N ASP A 258 -16.07 23.16 -2.22
CA ASP A 258 -17.43 23.73 -2.27
C ASP A 258 -17.84 24.48 -0.99
N THR A 259 -16.91 24.75 -0.06
CA THR A 259 -17.25 25.40 1.20
C THR A 259 -16.10 26.20 1.83
N ASP A 260 -16.41 27.40 2.32
CA ASP A 260 -15.46 28.29 3.00
C ASP A 260 -15.38 28.08 4.52
N ARG A 261 -16.25 27.23 5.08
CA ARG A 261 -16.24 26.97 6.53
C ARG A 261 -15.09 26.04 6.92
N PRO A 262 -14.66 26.05 8.20
CA PRO A 262 -13.73 25.06 8.71
C PRO A 262 -14.24 23.63 8.48
N LEU A 263 -13.36 22.78 7.99
CA LEU A 263 -13.66 21.38 7.71
C LEU A 263 -13.31 20.46 8.87
N VAL A 264 -14.06 19.38 9.02
CA VAL A 264 -13.67 18.22 9.82
C VAL A 264 -13.28 17.08 8.88
N VAL A 265 -12.01 16.71 8.91
CA VAL A 265 -11.44 15.60 8.13
C VAL A 265 -11.21 14.41 9.07
N LEU A 266 -11.70 13.24 8.68
CA LEU A 266 -11.51 11.99 9.39
C LEU A 266 -10.75 11.01 8.48
N ASP A 267 -9.57 10.59 8.92
CA ASP A 267 -8.75 9.54 8.32
C ASP A 267 -9.03 8.21 9.05
N MET A 268 -9.81 7.34 8.43
CA MET A 268 -10.27 6.08 9.03
C MET A 268 -9.41 4.91 8.54
N CYS A 269 -9.01 4.02 9.45
CA CYS A 269 -7.93 3.04 9.23
C CYS A 269 -6.64 3.75 8.82
N CYS A 270 -6.23 4.73 9.63
CA CYS A 270 -5.29 5.75 9.20
C CYS A 270 -3.87 5.25 8.92
N GLY A 271 -3.46 4.09 9.44
CA GLY A 271 -2.09 3.62 9.34
C GLY A 271 -1.12 4.66 9.92
N SER A 272 -0.20 5.15 9.08
CA SER A 272 0.72 6.24 9.44
C SER A 272 0.07 7.63 9.51
N GLY A 273 -1.23 7.77 9.20
CA GLY A 273 -1.92 9.06 9.12
C GLY A 273 -1.64 9.84 7.84
N ALA A 274 -1.18 9.16 6.78
CA ALA A 274 -0.73 9.80 5.54
C ALA A 274 -1.83 10.57 4.82
N LEU A 275 -3.06 10.04 4.81
CA LEU A 275 -4.21 10.70 4.19
C LEU A 275 -4.58 11.97 4.95
N GLY A 276 -4.73 11.88 6.28
CA GLY A 276 -5.01 13.03 7.13
C GLY A 276 -3.93 14.12 7.03
N LEU A 277 -2.66 13.71 6.98
CA LEU A 277 -1.51 14.59 6.83
C LEU A 277 -1.54 15.32 5.48
N ALA A 278 -1.71 14.59 4.37
CA ALA A 278 -1.73 15.17 3.03
C ALA A 278 -2.92 16.12 2.83
N ILE A 279 -4.14 15.67 3.18
CA ILE A 279 -5.35 16.48 3.08
C ILE A 279 -5.23 17.74 3.94
N GLY A 280 -4.81 17.60 5.20
CA GLY A 280 -4.64 18.73 6.12
C GLY A 280 -3.59 19.74 5.64
N THR A 281 -2.48 19.26 5.08
CA THR A 281 -1.41 20.11 4.54
C THR A 281 -1.91 20.93 3.35
N GLU A 282 -2.58 20.29 2.40
CA GLU A 282 -3.02 20.96 1.17
C GLU A 282 -4.19 21.91 1.42
N LEU A 283 -5.11 21.57 2.32
CA LEU A 283 -6.15 22.50 2.78
C LEU A 283 -5.53 23.74 3.43
N ARG A 284 -4.57 23.54 4.34
CA ARG A 284 -3.87 24.66 4.99
C ARG A 284 -3.13 25.54 3.97
N ALA A 285 -2.47 24.94 2.98
CA ALA A 285 -1.79 25.67 1.91
C ALA A 285 -2.77 26.49 1.05
N ALA A 286 -4.00 26.00 0.87
CA ALA A 286 -5.10 26.71 0.24
C ALA A 286 -5.80 27.74 1.15
N GLY A 287 -5.27 28.02 2.35
CA GLY A 287 -5.86 28.97 3.30
C GLY A 287 -7.11 28.46 4.03
N ARG A 288 -7.38 27.16 3.98
CA ARG A 288 -8.56 26.52 4.57
C ARG A 288 -8.26 25.99 5.96
N ALA A 289 -9.11 26.31 6.93
CA ALA A 289 -9.03 25.70 8.26
C ALA A 289 -9.60 24.27 8.21
N ALA A 290 -8.85 23.31 8.76
CA ALA A 290 -9.30 21.92 8.87
C ALA A 290 -8.92 21.34 10.24
N GLN A 291 -9.85 20.63 10.86
CA GLN A 291 -9.60 19.80 12.02
C GLN A 291 -9.42 18.36 11.55
N VAL A 292 -8.22 17.81 11.73
CA VAL A 292 -7.90 16.44 11.32
C VAL A 292 -8.05 15.48 12.50
N TRP A 293 -8.86 14.46 12.29
CA TRP A 293 -9.03 13.30 13.15
C TRP A 293 -8.54 12.06 12.41
N ALA A 294 -8.03 11.10 13.17
CA ALA A 294 -7.62 9.82 12.65
C ALA A 294 -7.99 8.70 13.62
N ALA A 295 -8.28 7.52 13.11
CA ALA A 295 -8.56 6.35 13.92
C ALA A 295 -7.94 5.09 13.30
N ASP A 296 -7.35 4.26 14.15
CA ASP A 296 -6.83 2.95 13.77
C ASP A 296 -6.92 1.98 14.95
N VAL A 297 -7.04 0.69 14.64
CA VAL A 297 -7.08 -0.39 15.63
C VAL A 297 -5.67 -0.79 16.06
N GLU A 298 -4.67 -0.63 15.19
CA GLU A 298 -3.31 -1.09 15.40
C GLU A 298 -2.49 -0.08 16.24
N PRO A 299 -1.99 -0.46 17.43
CA PRO A 299 -1.24 0.46 18.28
C PRO A 299 0.00 1.08 17.60
N ALA A 300 0.70 0.33 16.76
CA ALA A 300 1.86 0.83 16.01
C ALA A 300 1.46 1.93 15.02
N ALA A 301 0.35 1.74 14.30
CA ALA A 301 -0.22 2.73 13.39
C ALA A 301 -0.63 3.99 14.16
N VAL A 302 -1.39 3.85 15.26
CA VAL A 302 -1.81 4.97 16.10
C VAL A 302 -0.61 5.79 16.60
N ALA A 303 0.44 5.14 17.10
CA ALA A 303 1.65 5.82 17.57
C ALA A 303 2.34 6.59 16.43
N CYS A 304 2.41 5.99 15.25
CA CYS A 304 2.97 6.60 14.05
C CYS A 304 2.16 7.82 13.58
N ALA A 305 0.85 7.67 13.44
CA ALA A 305 -0.07 8.74 13.05
C ALA A 305 -0.04 9.93 14.01
N ARG A 306 0.11 9.70 15.33
CA ARG A 306 0.26 10.80 16.31
C ARG A 306 1.47 11.67 16.02
N VAL A 307 2.60 11.07 15.64
CA VAL A 307 3.81 11.83 15.29
C VAL A 307 3.60 12.63 14.02
N ASN A 308 3.03 12.00 12.98
CA ASN A 308 2.81 12.65 11.68
C ASN A 308 1.78 13.78 11.74
N LEU A 309 0.74 13.66 12.56
CA LEU A 309 -0.35 14.63 12.65
C LEU A 309 -0.15 15.71 13.72
N ALA A 310 0.84 15.56 14.61
CA ALA A 310 1.16 16.54 15.65
C ALA A 310 1.38 17.98 15.13
N PRO A 311 2.05 18.23 13.99
CA PRO A 311 2.23 19.59 13.46
C PRO A 311 0.91 20.32 13.12
N PHE A 312 -0.18 19.59 12.94
CA PHE A 312 -1.51 20.12 12.63
C PHE A 312 -2.45 20.13 13.84
N GLY A 313 -1.98 19.70 15.02
CA GLY A 313 -2.83 19.45 16.17
C GLY A 313 -3.87 18.35 15.92
N GLY A 314 -3.56 17.42 15.01
CA GLY A 314 -4.45 16.32 14.66
C GLY A 314 -4.67 15.38 15.84
N ARG A 315 -5.85 14.78 15.92
CA ARG A 315 -6.26 13.91 17.03
C ARG A 315 -6.38 12.48 16.56
N VAL A 316 -5.67 11.57 17.23
CA VAL A 316 -5.60 10.15 16.83
C VAL A 316 -6.18 9.26 17.92
N CYS A 317 -7.24 8.55 17.56
CA CYS A 317 -7.97 7.62 18.41
C CYS A 317 -7.50 6.18 18.16
N ALA A 318 -7.38 5.39 19.23
CA ALA A 318 -7.10 3.97 19.15
C ALA A 318 -8.40 3.20 19.35
N GLY A 319 -8.75 2.31 18.42
CA GLY A 319 -9.92 1.45 18.53
C GLY A 319 -10.47 1.02 17.18
N ASP A 320 -11.55 0.23 17.24
CA ASP A 320 -12.18 -0.33 16.05
C ASP A 320 -13.12 0.70 15.39
N LEU A 321 -12.70 1.21 14.24
CA LEU A 321 -13.45 2.15 13.42
C LEU A 321 -14.05 3.32 14.24
N PHE A 322 -15.37 3.44 14.24
CA PHE A 322 -16.11 4.54 14.84
C PHE A 322 -16.26 4.41 16.36
N ASP A 323 -16.05 3.23 16.93
CA ASP A 323 -16.12 3.02 18.39
C ASP A 323 -14.97 3.75 19.11
N ALA A 324 -13.89 4.06 18.38
CA ALA A 324 -12.76 4.86 18.86
C ALA A 324 -13.08 6.38 18.94
N LEU A 325 -14.12 6.82 18.22
CA LEU A 325 -14.37 8.23 18.00
C LEU A 325 -15.24 8.85 19.09
N PRO A 326 -14.97 10.10 19.48
CA PRO A 326 -15.79 10.81 20.45
C PRO A 326 -17.16 11.17 19.86
N ALA A 327 -18.22 11.06 20.66
CA ALA A 327 -19.60 11.27 20.22
C ALA A 327 -19.84 12.68 19.65
N GLU A 328 -19.04 13.67 20.04
CA GLU A 328 -19.15 15.05 19.56
C GLU A 328 -18.77 15.22 18.07
N LEU A 329 -18.25 14.19 17.40
CA LEU A 329 -18.02 14.20 15.95
C LEU A 329 -19.21 13.68 15.12
N ALA A 330 -20.21 13.07 15.75
CA ALA A 330 -21.39 12.59 15.05
C ALA A 330 -22.07 13.73 14.26
N GLY A 331 -22.41 13.47 13.00
CA GLY A 331 -23.03 14.45 12.09
C GLY A 331 -22.16 15.66 11.72
N ARG A 332 -20.84 15.62 11.91
CA ARG A 332 -19.94 16.76 11.68
C ARG A 332 -18.80 16.50 10.72
N VAL A 333 -18.58 15.25 10.31
CA VAL A 333 -17.46 14.89 9.43
C VAL A 333 -17.75 15.34 8.01
N ASP A 334 -16.91 16.21 7.46
CA ASP A 334 -17.07 16.71 6.10
C ASP A 334 -16.42 15.79 5.07
N ILE A 335 -15.25 15.27 5.43
CA ILE A 335 -14.46 14.36 4.60
C ILE A 335 -14.10 13.17 5.47
N LEU A 336 -14.66 12.01 5.15
CA LEU A 336 -14.23 10.73 5.72
C LEU A 336 -13.41 10.01 4.66
N ALA A 337 -12.08 10.03 4.80
CA ALA A 337 -11.15 9.33 3.93
C ALA A 337 -10.79 7.99 4.56
N ALA A 338 -10.84 6.90 3.80
CA ALA A 338 -10.42 5.59 4.28
C ALA A 338 -9.70 4.80 3.19
N ASN A 339 -8.49 4.34 3.50
CA ASN A 339 -7.85 3.26 2.74
C ASN A 339 -7.99 1.98 3.55
N THR A 340 -9.17 1.36 3.47
CA THR A 340 -9.44 0.12 4.20
C THR A 340 -8.64 -1.03 3.60
N PRO A 341 -8.29 -2.07 4.38
CA PRO A 341 -7.81 -3.33 3.83
C PRO A 341 -8.82 -3.85 2.80
N TYR A 342 -8.36 -4.12 1.57
CA TYR A 342 -9.24 -4.55 0.48
C TYR A 342 -8.72 -5.73 -0.34
N VAL A 343 -7.66 -6.41 0.12
CA VAL A 343 -7.20 -7.63 -0.53
C VAL A 343 -8.10 -8.78 -0.10
N PRO A 344 -8.72 -9.53 -1.04
CA PRO A 344 -9.44 -10.74 -0.68
C PRO A 344 -8.51 -11.73 0.03
N THR A 345 -8.97 -12.37 1.11
CA THR A 345 -8.15 -13.25 1.96
C THR A 345 -7.37 -14.30 1.15
N ASP A 346 -8.05 -14.96 0.19
CA ASP A 346 -7.46 -16.01 -0.64
C ASP A 346 -6.38 -15.51 -1.61
N HIS A 347 -6.30 -14.20 -1.84
CA HIS A 347 -5.35 -13.59 -2.77
C HIS A 347 -4.13 -12.98 -2.06
N ILE A 348 -4.08 -13.00 -0.73
CA ILE A 348 -2.93 -12.49 0.04
C ILE A 348 -1.66 -13.29 -0.27
N ALA A 349 -1.79 -14.59 -0.52
CA ALA A 349 -0.66 -15.44 -0.89
C ALA A 349 0.04 -15.01 -2.19
N ASP A 350 -0.70 -14.36 -3.10
CA ASP A 350 -0.22 -13.90 -4.42
C ASP A 350 0.40 -12.49 -4.37
N MET A 351 0.39 -11.83 -3.21
CA MET A 351 0.96 -10.50 -3.05
C MET A 351 2.50 -10.51 -3.16
N PRO A 352 3.11 -9.37 -3.53
CA PRO A 352 4.56 -9.21 -3.47
C PRO A 352 5.10 -9.56 -2.08
N PRO A 353 6.21 -10.31 -1.96
CA PRO A 353 6.76 -10.73 -0.68
C PRO A 353 7.00 -9.57 0.30
N GLU A 354 7.50 -8.44 -0.19
CA GLU A 354 7.75 -7.24 0.63
C GLU A 354 6.47 -6.78 1.37
N ALA A 355 5.32 -6.75 0.68
CA ALA A 355 4.06 -6.37 1.30
C ALA A 355 3.50 -7.51 2.16
N ARG A 356 3.49 -8.74 1.65
CA ARG A 356 2.91 -9.90 2.32
C ARG A 356 3.62 -10.26 3.62
N ASP A 357 4.94 -10.16 3.63
CA ASP A 357 5.78 -10.69 4.70
C ASP A 357 6.16 -9.59 5.73
N HIS A 358 6.08 -8.30 5.37
CA HIS A 358 6.47 -7.19 6.25
C HIS A 358 5.35 -6.21 6.63
N GLU A 359 4.18 -6.23 5.96
CA GLU A 359 3.04 -5.43 6.37
C GLU A 359 2.07 -6.23 7.25
N PRO A 360 1.41 -5.60 8.23
CA PRO A 360 0.44 -6.30 9.08
C PRO A 360 -0.69 -6.89 8.23
N LEU A 361 -1.06 -8.14 8.50
CA LEU A 361 -2.21 -8.77 7.85
C LEU A 361 -3.49 -7.95 8.00
N SER A 362 -3.67 -7.31 9.16
CA SER A 362 -4.79 -6.41 9.46
C SER A 362 -4.85 -5.17 8.56
N ALA A 363 -3.76 -4.80 7.89
CA ALA A 363 -3.71 -3.72 6.92
C ALA A 363 -3.98 -4.19 5.48
N LEU A 364 -4.02 -5.51 5.24
CA LEU A 364 -4.13 -6.10 3.90
C LEU A 364 -5.47 -6.83 3.70
N ASP A 365 -5.83 -7.69 4.64
CA ASP A 365 -6.97 -8.60 4.54
C ASP A 365 -8.30 -7.85 4.69
N GLY A 366 -9.04 -7.76 3.59
CA GLY A 366 -10.38 -7.18 3.55
C GLY A 366 -11.50 -8.21 3.64
N GLY A 367 -11.18 -9.48 3.96
CA GLY A 367 -12.13 -10.58 4.04
C GLY A 367 -12.36 -11.27 2.69
N ALA A 368 -13.46 -12.03 2.59
CA ALA A 368 -13.68 -12.96 1.48
C ALA A 368 -13.65 -12.31 0.08
N ASP A 369 -14.21 -11.11 -0.05
CA ASP A 369 -14.20 -10.32 -1.28
C ASP A 369 -13.46 -8.99 -1.15
N GLY A 370 -12.75 -8.80 -0.04
CA GLY A 370 -11.97 -7.59 0.23
C GLY A 370 -12.81 -6.35 0.58
N LEU A 371 -14.08 -6.47 0.96
CA LEU A 371 -14.95 -5.31 1.23
C LEU A 371 -15.53 -5.30 2.65
N ASP A 372 -15.12 -6.19 3.56
CA ASP A 372 -15.75 -6.31 4.89
C ASP A 372 -15.63 -5.03 5.72
N LEU A 373 -14.44 -4.43 5.79
CA LEU A 373 -14.24 -3.16 6.50
C LEU A 373 -14.92 -2.00 5.77
N ALA A 374 -14.86 -1.97 4.44
CA ALA A 374 -15.52 -0.93 3.64
C ALA A 374 -17.05 -0.94 3.84
N ARG A 375 -17.67 -2.11 4.00
CA ARG A 375 -19.10 -2.25 4.35
C ARG A 375 -19.42 -1.69 5.73
N ARG A 376 -18.58 -1.96 6.73
CA ARG A 376 -18.75 -1.40 8.08
C ARG A 376 -18.62 0.13 8.04
N VAL A 377 -17.68 0.65 7.26
CA VAL A 377 -17.54 2.09 7.01
C VAL A 377 -18.78 2.67 6.34
N ALA A 378 -19.29 2.03 5.28
CA ALA A 378 -20.50 2.45 4.58
C ALA A 378 -21.71 2.54 5.51
N ALA A 379 -21.90 1.53 6.37
CA ALA A 379 -23.04 1.43 7.26
C ALA A 379 -23.07 2.53 8.32
N ALA A 380 -21.90 2.89 8.86
CA ALA A 380 -21.79 3.91 9.89
C ALA A 380 -21.71 5.34 9.32
N ALA A 381 -21.15 5.53 8.12
CA ALA A 381 -20.87 6.84 7.55
C ALA A 381 -22.04 7.85 7.60
N PRO A 382 -23.31 7.51 7.27
CA PRO A 382 -24.42 8.46 7.33
C PRO A 382 -24.62 9.13 8.69
N HIS A 383 -24.31 8.42 9.79
CA HIS A 383 -24.43 8.96 11.15
C HIS A 383 -23.34 10.00 11.47
N TRP A 384 -22.14 9.82 10.93
CA TRP A 384 -20.98 10.66 11.23
C TRP A 384 -20.81 11.83 10.27
N LEU A 385 -21.24 11.67 9.02
CA LEU A 385 -21.11 12.71 8.00
C LEU A 385 -21.99 13.92 8.30
N ALA A 386 -21.46 15.12 8.11
CA ALA A 386 -22.23 16.35 8.05
C ALA A 386 -23.20 16.34 6.86
N PRO A 387 -24.24 17.19 6.83
CA PRO A 387 -25.03 17.42 5.62
C PRO A 387 -24.11 17.84 4.46
N GLY A 388 -24.15 17.09 3.34
CA GLY A 388 -23.24 17.28 2.21
C GLY A 388 -21.84 16.68 2.39
N GLY A 389 -21.52 16.14 3.58
CA GLY A 389 -20.27 15.44 3.86
C GLY A 389 -20.13 14.18 3.00
N THR A 390 -18.89 13.80 2.70
CA THR A 390 -18.57 12.70 1.80
C THR A 390 -17.63 11.70 2.45
N VAL A 391 -17.95 10.41 2.32
CA VAL A 391 -17.01 9.31 2.55
C VAL A 391 -16.33 8.92 1.24
N LEU A 392 -15.03 8.65 1.30
CA LEU A 392 -14.18 8.23 0.20
C LEU A 392 -13.41 6.97 0.61
N VAL A 393 -13.53 5.90 -0.16
CA VAL A 393 -12.83 4.64 0.09
C VAL A 393 -12.01 4.24 -1.13
N GLU A 394 -10.71 4.03 -0.94
CA GLU A 394 -9.86 3.40 -1.96
C GLU A 394 -10.22 1.91 -2.08
N THR A 395 -10.32 1.41 -3.31
CA THR A 395 -10.65 0.01 -3.59
C THR A 395 -10.11 -0.41 -4.96
N SER A 396 -10.21 -1.68 -5.33
CA SER A 396 -9.96 -2.09 -6.72
C SER A 396 -11.13 -1.71 -7.66
N THR A 397 -10.83 -1.58 -8.95
CA THR A 397 -11.83 -1.38 -10.02
C THR A 397 -12.91 -2.47 -10.03
N ALA A 398 -12.54 -3.72 -9.73
CA ALA A 398 -13.49 -4.84 -9.72
C ALA A 398 -14.48 -4.77 -8.54
N GLN A 399 -14.03 -4.26 -7.40
CA GLN A 399 -14.83 -4.10 -6.19
C GLN A 399 -15.69 -2.82 -6.20
N ALA A 400 -15.29 -1.81 -6.96
CA ALA A 400 -15.91 -0.49 -6.92
C ALA A 400 -17.43 -0.48 -7.22
N PRO A 401 -17.96 -1.23 -8.21
CA PRO A 401 -19.41 -1.30 -8.42
C PRO A 401 -20.17 -1.83 -7.20
N VAL A 402 -19.67 -2.89 -6.56
CA VAL A 402 -20.29 -3.48 -5.37
C VAL A 402 -20.28 -2.49 -4.21
N LEU A 403 -19.14 -1.82 -3.98
CA LEU A 403 -19.05 -0.83 -2.91
C LEU A 403 -19.96 0.39 -3.16
N ALA A 404 -20.12 0.82 -4.41
CA ALA A 404 -21.05 1.89 -4.76
C ALA A 404 -22.52 1.51 -4.51
N GLU A 405 -22.90 0.25 -4.79
CA GLU A 405 -24.21 -0.29 -4.44
C GLU A 405 -24.41 -0.32 -2.92
N VAL A 406 -23.41 -0.76 -2.15
CA VAL A 406 -23.44 -0.74 -0.68
C VAL A 406 -23.65 0.68 -0.15
N PHE A 407 -22.92 1.67 -0.67
CA PHE A 407 -23.10 3.08 -0.29
C PHE A 407 -24.53 3.57 -0.59
N THR A 408 -25.05 3.23 -1.77
CA THR A 408 -26.42 3.57 -2.17
C THR A 408 -27.45 2.93 -1.23
N GLY A 409 -27.24 1.66 -0.84
CA GLY A 409 -28.09 0.95 0.12
C GLY A 409 -28.14 1.59 1.52
N HIS A 410 -27.10 2.35 1.88
CA HIS A 410 -27.04 3.15 3.12
C HIS A 410 -27.50 4.61 2.94
N GLY A 411 -28.14 4.94 1.80
CA GLY A 411 -28.72 6.26 1.55
C GLY A 411 -27.70 7.34 1.15
N LEU A 412 -26.49 6.94 0.76
CA LEU A 412 -25.49 7.86 0.24
C LEU A 412 -25.60 7.96 -1.27
N ARG A 413 -25.39 9.16 -1.82
CA ARG A 413 -25.24 9.35 -3.27
C ARG A 413 -23.85 8.85 -3.68
N ALA A 414 -23.79 7.67 -4.28
CA ALA A 414 -22.55 7.02 -4.66
C ALA A 414 -22.01 7.51 -6.02
N ALA A 415 -20.69 7.57 -6.15
CA ALA A 415 -19.99 7.77 -7.42
C ALA A 415 -18.64 7.05 -7.40
N ILE A 416 -18.17 6.59 -8.56
CA ILE A 416 -16.87 5.93 -8.72
C ILE A 416 -15.94 6.84 -9.50
N GLU A 417 -14.77 7.11 -8.92
CA GLU A 417 -13.75 8.00 -9.45
C GLU A 417 -12.52 7.18 -9.83
N TYR A 418 -12.04 7.34 -11.07
CA TYR A 418 -10.89 6.60 -11.60
C TYR A 418 -9.75 7.55 -11.96
N CYS A 419 -8.52 7.10 -11.75
CA CYS A 419 -7.32 7.75 -12.26
C CYS A 419 -6.47 6.73 -13.02
N ASP A 420 -6.45 6.83 -14.34
CA ASP A 420 -5.70 5.92 -15.21
C ASP A 420 -4.18 6.00 -15.00
N ASP A 421 -3.66 7.20 -14.68
CA ASP A 421 -2.23 7.44 -14.49
C ASP A 421 -1.70 6.77 -13.23
N LEU A 422 -2.46 6.86 -12.14
CA LEU A 422 -2.13 6.25 -10.87
C LEU A 422 -2.64 4.82 -10.72
N ASP A 423 -3.49 4.36 -11.64
CA ASP A 423 -4.19 3.07 -11.57
C ASP A 423 -4.95 2.95 -10.23
N ALA A 424 -5.68 4.02 -9.90
CA ALA A 424 -6.35 4.20 -8.63
C ALA A 424 -7.87 4.28 -8.83
N THR A 425 -8.62 3.64 -7.95
CA THR A 425 -10.08 3.71 -7.91
C THR A 425 -10.54 4.12 -6.53
N VAL A 426 -11.43 5.10 -6.47
CA VAL A 426 -12.04 5.59 -5.24
C VAL A 426 -13.55 5.57 -5.40
N VAL A 427 -14.25 4.99 -4.43
CA VAL A 427 -15.72 5.09 -4.36
C VAL A 427 -16.06 6.18 -3.35
N THR A 428 -16.92 7.10 -3.77
CA THR A 428 -17.40 8.20 -2.93
C THR A 428 -18.86 7.99 -2.59
N GLY A 429 -19.28 8.36 -1.38
CA GLY A 429 -20.65 8.37 -0.92
C GLY A 429 -20.96 9.69 -0.23
N THR A 430 -21.80 10.51 -0.82
CA THR A 430 -22.15 11.83 -0.27
C THR A 430 -23.48 11.76 0.47
N ARG A 431 -23.52 12.26 1.71
CA ARG A 431 -24.75 12.42 2.48
C ARG A 431 -25.60 13.51 1.84
N ILE A 432 -26.79 13.15 1.40
CA ILE A 432 -27.75 14.11 0.85
C ILE A 432 -28.23 14.99 2.00
N PRO A 433 -28.16 16.34 1.89
CA PRO A 433 -28.76 17.22 2.89
C PRO A 433 -30.26 16.90 3.01
N ASP A 434 -30.79 16.87 4.23
CA ASP A 434 -32.23 16.79 4.41
C ASP A 434 -32.85 17.95 3.63
N SER A 435 -33.70 17.65 2.65
CA SER A 435 -34.45 18.67 1.92
C SER A 435 -35.26 19.41 2.97
N THR A 436 -34.86 20.65 3.28
CA THR A 436 -35.62 21.55 4.15
C THR A 436 -37.04 21.62 3.61
N GLY A 437 -37.96 20.98 4.34
CA GLY A 437 -39.39 21.11 4.16
C GLY A 437 -39.91 22.43 4.70
#